data_AF-T1Z230-F1
#
_entry.id   AF-T1Z230-F1
#
_cell.length_a   1.000
_cell.length_b   1.000
_cell.length_c   1.000
_cell.angle_alpha   90.00
_cell.angle_beta   90.00
_cell.angle_gamma   90.00
#
_symmetry.space_group_name_H-M   'P 1'
#
loop_
_entity.id
_entity.type
_entity.pdbx_description
1 polymer ?
#
loop_
_entity_poly.entity_id
_entity_poly.type
_entity_poly.pdbx_seq_one_letter_code
_entity_poly.pdbx_strand_id
1 'polypeptide(L)'
;FRKMKKLTRSHSFIVTALRESTHLIVSPDGKKVKRLNTLPQNLVRDEKLYTVMVENLPEDHSMENLQKIFGEVGKVKKICLHEPNAMEESKKG
;
A
#
# COMPACT_ATOMS: atom_id res chain seq x y z
N PHE A 1 2.08 -5.81 10.99
CA PHE A 1 3.14 -6.37 10.11
C PHE A 1 3.17 -7.91 10.15
N ARG A 2 2.21 -8.59 9.51
CA ARG A 2 2.19 -10.08 9.45
C ARG A 2 3.43 -10.63 8.74
N LYS A 3 3.84 -9.99 7.63
CA LYS A 3 5.06 -10.34 6.87
C LYS A 3 6.33 -10.27 7.74
N MET A 4 6.51 -9.21 8.53
CA MET A 4 7.67 -9.08 9.43
C MET A 4 7.68 -10.17 10.51
N LYS A 5 6.54 -10.44 11.17
CA LYS A 5 6.44 -11.50 12.19
C LYS A 5 6.74 -12.90 11.67
N LYS A 6 6.60 -13.14 10.36
CA LYS A 6 6.99 -14.38 9.69
C LYS A 6 8.51 -14.46 9.47
N LEU A 7 9.18 -13.32 9.27
CA LEU A 7 10.64 -13.25 9.12
C LEU A 7 11.35 -13.38 10.46
N THR A 8 10.94 -12.61 11.46
CA THR A 8 11.55 -12.64 12.80
C THR A 8 10.63 -12.00 13.84
N ARG A 9 10.81 -12.38 15.10
CA ARG A 9 10.20 -11.73 16.27
C ARG A 9 11.23 -11.13 17.22
N SER A 10 12.53 -11.29 16.91
CA SER A 10 13.61 -10.80 17.75
C SER A 10 13.77 -9.28 17.62
N HIS A 11 13.50 -8.56 18.71
CA HIS A 11 13.58 -7.10 18.72
C HIS A 11 15.01 -6.60 18.49
N SER A 12 16.02 -7.21 19.12
CA SER A 12 17.42 -6.83 18.96
C SER A 12 17.87 -6.98 17.51
N PHE A 13 17.50 -8.08 16.86
CA PHE A 13 17.82 -8.31 15.45
C PHE A 13 17.17 -7.28 14.52
N ILE A 14 15.89 -6.97 14.75
CA ILE A 14 15.18 -5.94 13.99
C ILE A 14 15.85 -4.58 14.16
N VAL A 15 16.22 -4.20 15.39
CA VAL A 15 16.88 -2.91 15.66
C VAL A 15 18.22 -2.81 14.95
N THR A 16 19.06 -3.84 15.01
CA THR A 16 20.36 -3.85 14.33
C THR A 16 20.21 -3.70 12.82
N ALA A 17 19.35 -4.52 12.20
CA ALA A 17 19.11 -4.45 10.75
C ALA A 17 18.53 -3.09 10.31
N LEU A 18 17.64 -2.49 11.10
CA LEU A 18 17.08 -1.18 10.80
C LEU A 18 18.11 -0.05 10.91
N ARG A 19 19.13 -0.18 11.77
CA ARG A 19 20.22 0.81 11.91
C ARG A 19 21.17 0.82 10.71
N GLU A 20 21.27 -0.27 9.97
CA GLU A 20 22.06 -0.36 8.73
C GLU A 20 21.36 0.29 7.52
N SER A 21 20.07 0.65 7.66
CA SER A 21 19.29 1.25 6.58
C SER A 21 19.64 2.72 6.35
N THR A 22 19.79 3.12 5.09
CA THR A 22 19.96 4.52 4.67
C THR A 22 18.65 5.32 4.61
N HIS A 23 17.50 4.70 4.85
CA HIS A 23 16.18 5.33 4.67
C HIS A 23 15.42 5.55 5.98
N LEU A 24 15.90 4.99 7.09
CA LEU A 24 15.22 4.94 8.37
C LEU A 24 16.12 5.48 9.48
N ILE A 25 15.50 6.00 10.53
CA ILE A 25 16.17 6.35 11.79
C ILE A 25 15.50 5.58 12.91
N VAL A 26 16.30 4.89 13.72
CA VAL A 26 15.86 4.23 14.94
C VAL A 26 16.12 5.14 16.14
N SER A 27 15.19 5.20 17.09
CA SER A 27 15.39 5.96 18.33
C SER A 27 16.56 5.41 19.16
N PRO A 28 17.19 6.21 20.03
CA PRO A 28 18.33 5.76 20.84
C PRO A 28 18.02 4.51 21.68
N ASP A 29 16.79 4.44 22.23
CA ASP A 29 16.29 3.30 23.01
C ASP A 29 15.90 2.07 22.16
N GLY A 30 15.96 2.17 20.83
CA GLY A 30 15.63 1.09 19.90
C GLY A 30 14.13 0.81 19.75
N LYS A 31 13.24 1.57 20.38
CA LYS A 31 11.80 1.22 20.45
C LYS A 31 10.96 1.83 19.35
N LYS A 32 11.46 2.86 18.68
CA LYS A 32 10.73 3.61 17.64
C LYS A 32 11.58 3.69 16.38
N VAL A 33 10.90 3.72 15.24
CA VAL A 33 11.51 3.94 13.93
C VAL A 33 10.74 5.02 13.21
N LYS A 34 11.46 5.89 12.49
CA LYS A 34 10.89 6.87 11.58
C LYS A 34 11.62 6.83 10.25
N ARG A 35 11.01 7.40 9.22
CA ARG A 35 11.72 7.66 7.96
C ARG A 35 12.78 8.73 8.17
N LEU A 36 13.93 8.56 7.54
CA LEU A 36 14.95 9.61 7.44
C LEU A 36 14.41 10.78 6.62
N ASN A 37 13.89 10.48 5.43
CA ASN A 37 13.33 11.47 4.53
C ASN A 37 11.84 11.68 4.80
N THR A 38 11.43 12.94 4.78
CA THR A 38 10.01 13.33 4.87
C THR A 38 9.18 12.64 3.80
N LEU A 39 7.88 12.50 4.08
CA LEU A 39 6.94 12.04 3.07
C LEU A 39 6.97 13.02 1.88
N PRO A 40 7.27 12.56 0.66
CA PRO A 40 7.23 13.40 -0.53
C PRO A 40 5.91 14.16 -0.62
N GLN A 41 5.95 15.47 -0.89
CA GLN A 41 4.74 16.32 -0.95
C GLN A 41 3.73 15.84 -2.00
N ASN A 42 4.18 15.17 -3.07
CA ASN A 42 3.29 14.56 -4.06
C ASN A 42 2.46 13.38 -3.53
N LEU A 43 2.81 12.82 -2.37
CA LEU A 43 1.99 11.86 -1.61
C LEU A 43 1.08 12.55 -0.58
N VAL A 44 1.30 13.85 -0.32
CA VAL A 44 0.44 14.70 0.53
C VAL A 44 -0.61 15.43 -0.31
N ARG A 45 -0.43 15.48 -1.64
CA ARG A 45 -1.44 16.03 -2.55
C ARG A 45 -2.75 15.25 -2.41
N ASP A 46 -3.86 15.99 -2.47
CA ASP A 46 -5.20 15.42 -2.34
C ASP A 46 -5.40 14.32 -3.38
N GLU A 47 -5.65 13.09 -2.92
CA GLU A 47 -5.90 11.93 -3.77
C GLU A 47 -7.05 12.17 -4.75
N LYS A 48 -8.02 13.01 -4.36
CA LYS A 48 -9.17 13.36 -5.21
C LYS A 48 -8.76 14.05 -6.51
N LEU A 49 -7.62 14.74 -6.56
CA LEU A 49 -7.15 15.44 -7.75
C LEU A 49 -6.69 14.50 -8.87
N TYR A 50 -6.36 13.24 -8.53
CA TYR A 50 -5.85 12.25 -9.47
C TYR A 50 -6.57 10.90 -9.34
N THR A 51 -7.74 10.90 -8.70
CA THR A 51 -8.62 9.73 -8.62
C THR A 51 -9.79 9.95 -9.55
N VAL A 52 -10.05 8.97 -10.42
CA VAL A 52 -11.19 8.97 -11.34
C VAL A 52 -12.11 7.81 -10.95
N MET A 53 -13.41 8.09 -10.91
CA MET A 53 -14.43 7.06 -10.75
C MET A 53 -14.84 6.56 -12.14
N VAL A 54 -14.90 5.25 -12.30
CA VAL A 54 -15.28 4.62 -13.57
C VAL A 54 -16.45 3.68 -13.32
N GLU A 55 -17.49 3.82 -14.12
CA GLU A 55 -18.66 2.95 -14.16
C GLU A 55 -18.72 2.23 -15.51
N ASN A 56 -19.61 1.25 -15.65
CA ASN A 56 -19.78 0.46 -16.88
C ASN A 56 -18.49 -0.24 -17.31
N LEU A 57 -17.85 -0.93 -16.35
CA LEU A 57 -16.64 -1.71 -16.60
C LEU A 57 -16.91 -2.78 -17.67
N PRO A 58 -15.88 -3.18 -18.45
CA PRO A 58 -15.98 -4.32 -19.35
C PRO A 58 -16.41 -5.58 -18.58
N GLU A 59 -17.05 -6.51 -19.29
CA GLU A 59 -17.51 -7.79 -18.72
C GLU A 59 -16.37 -8.52 -17.98
N ASP A 60 -15.19 -8.60 -18.62
CA ASP A 60 -13.94 -8.96 -17.95
C ASP A 60 -13.35 -7.75 -17.21
N HIS A 61 -13.62 -7.64 -15.92
CA HIS A 61 -13.09 -6.62 -15.02
C HIS A 61 -11.98 -7.16 -14.10
N SER A 62 -11.24 -8.17 -14.56
CA SER A 62 -10.03 -8.62 -13.88
C SER A 62 -9.02 -7.49 -13.69
N MET A 63 -8.24 -7.54 -12.61
CA MET A 63 -7.26 -6.50 -12.30
C MET A 63 -6.21 -6.35 -13.41
N GLU A 64 -5.86 -7.45 -14.08
CA GLU A 64 -4.95 -7.47 -15.22
C GLU A 64 -5.53 -6.71 -16.41
N ASN A 65 -6.79 -6.95 -16.76
CA ASN A 65 -7.45 -6.27 -17.87
C ASN A 65 -7.62 -4.77 -17.58
N LEU A 66 -8.05 -4.41 -16.37
CA LEU A 66 -8.19 -3.00 -15.96
C LEU A 66 -6.84 -2.27 -15.99
N GLN A 67 -5.76 -2.90 -15.49
CA GLN A 67 -4.42 -2.31 -15.57
C GLN A 67 -3.95 -2.12 -17.02
N LYS A 68 -4.29 -3.06 -17.91
CA LYS A 68 -3.95 -2.95 -19.33
C LYS A 68 -4.68 -1.75 -19.97
N ILE A 69 -6.00 -1.71 -19.86
CA ILE A 69 -6.84 -0.66 -20.50
C ILE A 69 -6.48 0.73 -19.98
N PHE A 70 -6.47 0.92 -18.66
CA PHE A 70 -6.15 2.24 -18.08
C PHE A 70 -4.65 2.56 -18.12
N GLY A 71 -3.80 1.54 -18.29
CA GLY A 71 -2.35 1.70 -18.45
C GLY A 71 -1.97 2.33 -19.80
N GLU A 72 -2.78 2.16 -20.84
CA GLU A 72 -2.52 2.75 -22.17
C GLU A 72 -2.53 4.28 -22.15
N VAL A 73 -3.38 4.88 -21.31
CA VAL A 73 -3.52 6.34 -21.20
C VAL A 73 -2.60 6.96 -20.16
N GLY A 74 -1.92 6.15 -19.34
CA GLY A 74 -0.95 6.64 -18.37
C GLY A 74 -0.63 5.68 -17.24
N LYS A 75 0.32 6.09 -16.39
CA LYS A 75 0.75 5.28 -15.25
C LYS A 75 -0.29 5.30 -14.14
N VAL A 76 -1.04 4.21 -14.00
CA VAL A 76 -1.98 4.02 -12.89
C VAL A 76 -1.23 3.56 -11.63
N LYS A 77 -1.38 4.31 -10.53
CA LYS A 77 -0.74 3.96 -9.24
C LYS A 77 -1.50 2.89 -8.46
N LYS A 78 -2.83 2.93 -8.52
CA LYS A 78 -3.73 2.10 -7.71
C LYS A 78 -5.07 1.98 -8.41
N ILE A 79 -5.62 0.77 -8.43
CA ILE A 79 -7.00 0.50 -8.86
C ILE A 79 -7.73 -0.08 -7.65
N CYS A 80 -8.95 0.42 -7.39
CA CYS A 80 -9.84 -0.09 -6.36
C CYS A 80 -11.14 -0.49 -7.05
N LEU A 81 -11.48 -1.78 -7.04
CA LEU A 81 -12.78 -2.25 -7.52
C LEU A 81 -13.79 -2.18 -6.37
N HIS A 82 -14.94 -1.58 -6.61
CA HIS A 82 -16.05 -1.58 -5.67
C HIS A 82 -17.11 -2.56 -6.14
N GLU A 83 -17.20 -3.71 -5.49
CA GLU A 83 -18.27 -4.67 -5.76
C GLU A 83 -19.46 -4.40 -4.84
N PRO A 84 -20.66 -4.16 -5.37
CA PRO A 84 -21.84 -3.88 -4.56
C PRO A 84 -22.22 -5.03 -3.61
N ASN A 85 -21.76 -6.26 -3.87
CA ASN A 85 -22.12 -7.46 -3.10
C ASN A 85 -21.02 -7.96 -2.13
N ALA A 86 -19.86 -7.31 -2.05
CA ALA A 86 -18.74 -7.78 -1.22
C ALA A 86 -18.96 -7.65 0.31
N MET A 87 -20.07 -7.06 0.77
CA MET A 87 -20.42 -6.99 2.20
C MET A 87 -21.18 -8.21 2.74
N GLU A 88 -21.71 -9.09 1.88
CA GLU A 88 -22.60 -10.18 2.34
C GLU A 88 -21.86 -11.48 2.75
N GLU A 89 -20.59 -11.68 2.38
CA GLU A 89 -19.89 -12.94 2.66
C GLU A 89 -19.18 -13.02 4.02
N SER A 90 -19.27 -12.00 4.87
CA SER A 90 -18.70 -12.04 6.24
C SER A 90 -19.68 -12.50 7.34
N LYS A 91 -20.85 -13.04 6.97
CA LYS A 91 -21.80 -13.68 7.92
C LYS A 91 -22.12 -15.12 7.54
N LYS A 92 -21.11 -16.00 7.59
CA LYS A 92 -21.32 -17.42 7.86
C LYS A 92 -20.14 -17.93 8.67
N GLY A 93 -20.28 -17.78 9.99
CA GLY A 93 -19.58 -18.61 10.97
C GLY A 93 -20.28 -19.95 11.13
#